data_AF-G6F258-F1
#
_entry.id   AF-G6F258-F1
#
_cell.length_a   1.000
_cell.length_b   1.000
_cell.length_c   1.000
_cell.angle_alpha   90.00
_cell.angle_beta   90.00
_cell.angle_gamma   90.00
#
_symmetry.space_group_name_H-M   'P 1'
#
loop_
_entity.id
_entity.type
_entity.pdbx_description
1 polymer ?
#
loop_
_entity_poly.entity_id
_entity_poly.type
_entity_poly.pdbx_seq_one_letter_code
_entity_poly.pdbx_strand_id
1 'polypeptide(L)' 'MVEVKRLPEFDKWFSNIKDKTVRLRLALRLSKVQRGVFGDVKHLQDDVWEMREFFWGWLEIILHET' A
#
# COMPACT_ATOMS: atom_id res chain seq x y z
N MET A 1 5.38 9.59 -12.05
CA MET A 1 6.39 9.12 -11.08
C MET A 1 6.10 9.85 -9.79
N VAL A 2 5.94 9.14 -8.67
CA VAL A 2 5.57 9.72 -7.37
C VAL A 2 6.53 9.22 -6.30
N GLU A 3 6.79 10.07 -5.31
CA GLU A 3 7.59 9.71 -4.15
C GLU A 3 6.70 8.98 -3.14
N VAL A 4 7.17 7.83 -2.62
CA VAL A 4 6.47 7.11 -1.55
C VAL A 4 7.20 7.37 -0.24
N LYS A 5 6.59 8.18 0.62
CA LYS A 5 7.04 8.43 1.98
C LYS A 5 6.37 7.43 2.92
N ARG A 6 7.15 6.80 3.79
CA ARG A 6 6.67 5.77 4.72
C ARG A 6 6.86 6.24 6.16
N LEU A 7 5.87 5.96 6.98
CA LEU A 7 5.96 6.15 8.43
C LEU A 7 6.69 4.96 9.08
N PRO A 8 7.41 5.16 10.20
CA PRO A 8 8.04 4.07 10.94
C PRO A 8 7.05 2.95 11.34
N GLU A 9 5.81 3.32 11.66
CA GLU A 9 4.72 2.41 12.00
C GLU A 9 4.36 1.50 10.81
N PHE A 10 4.37 2.05 9.60
CA PHE A 10 4.15 1.27 8.38
C PHE A 10 5.25 0.23 8.21
N ASP A 11 6.52 0.61 8.39
CA ASP A 11 7.66 -0.32 8.24
C ASP A 11 7.63 -1.43 9.31
N LYS A 12 7.25 -1.08 10.54
CA LYS A 12 7.03 -2.07 11.61
C LYS A 12 5.89 -3.03 11.27
N TRP A 13 4.74 -2.52 10.83
CA TRP A 13 3.61 -3.36 10.43
C TRP A 13 3.97 -4.25 9.24
N PHE A 14 4.60 -3.69 8.21
CA PHE A 14 4.97 -4.39 6.99
C PHE A 14 5.97 -5.53 7.26
N SER A 15 6.96 -5.30 8.13
CA SER A 15 7.95 -6.33 8.49
C SER A 15 7.35 -7.48 9.31
N ASN A 16 6.24 -7.26 10.01
CA ASN A 16 5.52 -8.26 10.81
C ASN A 16 4.59 -9.18 9.98
N ILE A 17 4.38 -8.92 8.69
CA ILE A 17 3.55 -9.77 7.81
C ILE A 17 4.23 -11.12 7.58
N LYS A 18 3.81 -12.18 8.29
CA LYS A 18 4.47 -13.50 8.25
C LYS A 18 4.42 -14.19 6.88
N ASP A 19 3.33 -14.00 6.14
CA ASP A 19 3.19 -14.54 4.79
C ASP A 19 4.09 -13.78 3.81
N LYS A 20 5.15 -14.45 3.36
CA LYS A 20 6.12 -13.90 2.40
C LYS A 20 5.49 -13.52 1.08
N THR A 21 4.45 -14.23 0.64
CA THR A 21 3.74 -13.98 -0.61
C THR A 21 2.95 -12.68 -0.52
N VAL A 22 2.24 -12.46 0.59
CA VAL A 22 1.54 -11.19 0.84
C VAL A 22 2.54 -10.04 0.89
N ARG A 23 3.61 -10.18 1.67
CA ARG A 23 4.65 -9.15 1.79
C ARG A 23 5.27 -8.78 0.44
N LEU A 24 5.59 -9.77 -0.41
CA LEU A 24 6.14 -9.54 -1.74
C LEU A 24 5.16 -8.80 -2.65
N ARG A 25 3.88 -9.20 -2.65
CA ARG A 25 2.85 -8.52 -3.47
C ARG A 25 2.72 -7.05 -3.08
N LEU A 26 2.66 -6.77 -1.79
CA LEU A 26 2.56 -5.39 -1.30
C LEU A 26 3.80 -4.55 -1.66
N ALA A 27 5.01 -5.12 -1.55
CA ALA A 27 6.22 -4.45 -2.03
C ALA A 27 6.16 -4.14 -3.53
N LEU A 28 5.70 -5.10 -4.34
CA LEU A 28 5.52 -4.91 -5.78
C LEU A 28 4.45 -3.85 -6.09
N ARG A 29 3.39 -3.77 -5.28
CA ARG A 29 2.36 -2.75 -5.41
C ARG A 29 2.92 -1.36 -5.12
N LEU A 30 3.68 -1.18 -4.05
CA LEU A 30 4.36 0.09 -3.77
C LEU A 30 5.30 0.50 -4.91
N SER A 31 6.04 -0.45 -5.50
CA SER A 31 6.90 -0.20 -6.66
C SER A 31 6.11 0.20 -7.92
N LYS A 32 4.87 -0.27 -8.09
CA LYS A 32 3.96 0.19 -9.14
C LYS A 32 3.44 1.60 -8.86
N VAL A 33 3.05 1.89 -7.62
CA VAL A 33 2.61 3.22 -7.19
C VAL A 33 3.69 4.25 -7.46
N GLN A 34 4.96 4.00 -7.10
CA GLN A 34 6.09 4.91 -7.40
C GLN A 34 6.22 5.27 -8.89
N ARG A 35 5.79 4.37 -9.78
CA ARG A 35 5.79 4.59 -11.24
C ARG A 35 4.54 5.32 -11.74
N GLY A 36 3.59 5.63 -10.87
CA GLY A 36 2.30 6.24 -11.17
C GLY A 36 1.19 5.23 -11.49
N VAL A 37 1.39 3.95 -11.18
CA VAL A 37 0.40 2.88 -11.42
C VAL A 37 -0.24 2.47 -10.10
N PHE A 38 -1.36 3.11 -9.77
CA PHE A 38 -2.05 2.92 -8.48
C PHE A 38 -2.92 1.65 -8.47
N GLY A 39 -3.58 1.36 -9.59
CA GLY A 39 -4.51 0.23 -9.72
C GLY A 39 -5.83 0.51 -9.01
N ASP A 40 -6.33 -0.45 -8.22
CA ASP A 40 -7.60 -0.27 -7.50
C ASP A 40 -7.40 0.55 -6.22
N VAL A 41 -7.89 1.79 -6.26
CA VAL A 41 -7.86 2.73 -5.15
C VAL A 41 -9.25 3.32 -4.94
N LYS A 42 -9.61 3.54 -3.68
CA LYS A 42 -10.87 4.14 -3.26
C LYS A 42 -10.57 5.38 -2.42
N HIS A 43 -11.16 6.51 -2.79
CA HIS A 43 -11.13 7.71 -1.96
C HIS A 43 -11.92 7.46 -0.67
N LEU A 44 -11.35 7.83 0.49
CA LEU A 44 -12.02 7.70 1.78
C LEU A 44 -12.49 9.07 2.29
N GLN A 45 -11.55 9.95 2.63
CA GLN A 45 -11.80 11.34 3.06
C GLN A 45 -10.56 12.18 2.84
N ASP A 46 -10.71 13.51 2.75
CA ASP A 46 -9.60 14.45 2.60
C ASP A 46 -8.60 13.95 1.52
N ASP A 47 -7.30 13.92 1.84
CA ASP A 47 -6.23 13.39 0.99
C ASP A 47 -5.87 11.92 1.32
N VAL A 48 -6.84 11.17 1.84
CA VAL A 48 -6.69 9.79 2.28
C VAL A 48 -7.35 8.82 1.30
N TRP A 49 -6.55 7.91 0.78
CA TRP A 49 -6.96 6.89 -0.17
C TRP A 49 -6.66 5.48 0.34
N GLU A 50 -7.61 4.58 0.11
CA GLU A 50 -7.43 3.15 0.36
C GLU A 50 -6.95 2.47 -0.92
N MET A 51 -5.84 1.75 -0.84
CA MET A 51 -5.37 0.88 -1.91
C MET A 51 -5.77 -0.57 -1.64
N ARG A 52 -6.52 -1.16 -2.57
CA ARG A 52 -7.14 -2.47 -2.38
C ARG A 52 -6.39 -3.55 -3.15
N GLU A 53 -6.10 -4.65 -2.47
CA GLU A 53 -5.53 -5.86 -3.06
C GLU A 53 -6.44 -7.05 -2.76
N PHE A 54 -7.11 -7.55 -3.78
CA PHE A 54 -7.91 -8.77 -3.65
C PHE A 54 -7.01 -10.00 -3.77
N PHE A 55 -6.82 -10.69 -2.64
CA PHE A 55 -6.33 -12.07 -2.60
C PHE A 55 -7.28 -12.88 -1.71
N TRP A 56 -6.91 -14.12 -1.33
CA TRP A 56 -7.73 -15.03 -0.52
C TRP A 56 -8.06 -14.52 0.92
N GLY A 57 -8.05 -13.19 1.15
CA GLY A 57 -8.38 -12.39 2.34
C GLY A 57 -8.33 -10.88 2.02
N TRP A 58 -8.82 -10.01 2.92
CA TRP A 58 -8.82 -8.53 2.78
C TRP A 58 -7.61 -7.89 3.48
N LEU A 59 -6.98 -6.90 2.86
CA LEU A 59 -5.93 -6.08 3.48
C LEU A 59 -6.00 -4.64 2.97
N GLU A 60 -6.09 -3.70 3.90
CA GLU A 60 -6.23 -2.26 3.63
C GLU A 60 -4.87 -1.57 3.79
N ILE A 61 -4.45 -0.77 2.80
CA ILE A 61 -3.29 0.12 2.90
C ILE A 61 -3.74 1.55 2.67
N ILE A 62 -3.46 2.42 3.65
CA ILE A 62 -3.80 3.84 3.60
C ILE A 62 -2.64 4.62 2.98
N LEU A 63 -2.94 5.38 1.93
CA LEU A 63 -2.03 6.34 1.30
C LEU A 63 -2.44 7.76 1.70
N HIS A 64 -1.45 8.61 1.99
CA HIS A 64 -1.64 10.03 2.28
C HIS A 64 -0.80 10.84 1.29
N GLU A 65 -1.43 11.71 0.51
CA GLU A 65 -0.72 12.71 -0.31
C GLU A 65 -0.50 14.00 0.51
N THR A 66 0.64 14.66 0.33
CA THR A 66 0.95 16.02 0.85
C THR A 66 1.59 16.81 -0.25
#